data_AF-A0A8D0GLX4-F1
#
_entry.id   AF-A0A8D0GLX4-F1
#
_cell.length_a   1.000
_cell.length_b   1.000
_cell.length_c   1.000
_cell.angle_alpha   90.00
_cell.angle_beta   90.00
_cell.angle_gamma   90.00
#
_symmetry.space_group_name_H-M   'P 1'
#
loop_
_entity.id
_entity.type
_entity.pdbx_description
1 polymer ?
#
loop_
_entity_poly.entity_id
_entity_poly.type
_entity_poly.pdbx_seq_one_letter_code
_entity_poly.pdbx_strand_id
1 'polypeptide(L)'
;MGPLPCAGHGAAPTPPIASSTSQLDPHGLTLPHPGARGEPHSRVRSLGNLRPHRNCSRLRQIQSILTQSSKSQPDGILCFLGIDSRYNEGCRELANYLLFGLYNQNNNEFERTGFPEEILDDVIILVKPDSVHLYCNPVNYSYLLPYVAYWRNLHFHCLTENEYEDEEVAEEFKISSFVDMVRDCSRIGIPYSSQGGLKFHYCVYDVGSLVLQIKIFLKT
;
A
#
# COMPACT_ATOMS: atom_id res chain seq x y z
N MET A 1 13.36 48.47 -41.89
CA MET A 1 14.11 49.35 -40.97
C MET A 1 14.66 48.49 -39.83
N GLY A 2 15.97 48.27 -39.78
CA GLY A 2 16.68 48.15 -38.49
C GLY A 2 17.21 49.54 -38.10
N PRO A 3 17.84 49.76 -36.92
CA PRO A 3 18.48 48.80 -36.01
C PRO A 3 18.15 48.94 -34.48
N LEU A 4 18.78 48.05 -33.68
CA LEU A 4 19.07 48.01 -32.22
C LEU A 4 19.70 49.34 -31.67
N PRO A 5 19.96 49.60 -30.33
CA PRO A 5 20.39 48.62 -29.30
C PRO A 5 20.20 48.96 -27.76
N CYS A 6 20.77 48.08 -26.92
CA CYS A 6 21.49 48.29 -25.64
C CYS A 6 20.80 48.44 -24.26
N ALA A 7 20.94 47.37 -23.46
CA ALA A 7 21.71 47.25 -22.19
C ALA A 7 21.50 48.19 -20.98
N GLY A 8 21.44 47.57 -19.78
CA GLY A 8 21.73 48.18 -18.48
C GLY A 8 21.10 47.39 -17.32
N HIS A 9 21.78 46.36 -16.78
CA HIS A 9 22.47 46.37 -15.47
C HIS A 9 21.71 47.00 -14.30
N GLY A 10 21.34 46.19 -13.30
CA GLY A 10 20.88 46.65 -11.99
C GLY A 10 20.71 45.48 -11.03
N ALA A 11 21.64 45.37 -10.08
CA ALA A 11 21.81 44.27 -9.13
C ALA A 11 20.72 44.21 -8.03
N ALA A 12 20.66 43.05 -7.38
CA ALA A 12 19.80 42.67 -6.26
C ALA A 12 19.93 43.56 -5.01
N PRO A 13 19.01 43.38 -4.05
CA PRO A 13 19.46 43.14 -2.67
C PRO A 13 18.81 41.91 -2.03
N THR A 14 19.68 41.07 -1.47
CA THR A 14 19.39 40.05 -0.45
C THR A 14 19.10 40.71 0.91
N PRO A 15 18.14 40.20 1.70
CA PRO A 15 18.03 40.51 3.13
C PRO A 15 18.80 39.50 4.01
N PRO A 16 19.08 39.85 5.28
CA PRO A 16 20.38 39.60 5.91
C PRO A 16 20.51 38.27 6.65
N ILE A 17 21.76 37.81 6.68
CA ILE A 17 22.29 36.76 7.56
C ILE A 17 22.35 37.33 8.99
N ALA A 18 21.65 36.68 9.93
CA ALA A 18 21.81 36.95 11.35
C ALA A 18 23.05 36.20 11.87
N SER A 19 24.09 36.96 12.20
CA SER A 19 25.24 36.51 12.96
C SER A 19 24.90 36.43 14.45
N SER A 20 25.10 35.26 15.06
CA SER A 20 25.33 35.17 16.50
C SER A 20 26.36 34.08 16.78
N THR A 21 27.60 34.53 16.90
CA THR A 21 28.73 33.82 17.47
C THR A 21 28.67 33.96 18.99
N SER A 22 28.59 32.83 19.71
CA SER A 22 29.13 32.70 21.08
C SER A 22 29.22 31.21 21.42
N GLN A 23 30.44 30.68 21.34
CA GLN A 23 31.18 30.13 22.48
C GLN A 23 30.85 28.66 22.79
N LEU A 24 31.74 27.80 22.30
CA LEU A 24 32.02 26.48 22.87
C LEU A 24 32.80 26.70 24.18
N ASP A 25 32.37 26.04 25.26
CA ASP A 25 33.19 25.82 26.45
C ASP A 25 33.29 24.31 26.76
N PRO A 26 34.44 23.83 27.27
CA PRO A 26 34.82 22.41 27.28
C PRO A 26 34.38 21.71 28.58
N HIS A 27 33.85 20.49 28.44
CA HIS A 27 33.67 19.47 29.49
C HIS A 27 33.01 19.90 30.83
N GLY A 28 31.70 19.65 30.99
CA GLY A 28 31.05 19.68 32.31
C GLY A 28 29.57 19.28 32.30
N LEU A 29 29.25 18.13 32.91
CA LEU A 29 27.91 17.52 33.05
C LEU A 29 26.82 18.50 33.54
N THR A 30 25.63 18.47 32.92
CA THR A 30 24.43 19.12 33.45
C THR A 30 23.25 18.13 33.49
N LEU A 31 22.63 18.00 34.67
CA LEU A 31 21.43 17.22 34.98
C LEU A 31 20.18 17.81 34.29
N PRO A 32 19.18 17.00 33.87
CA PRO A 32 17.95 17.55 33.30
C PRO A 32 16.99 18.08 34.38
N HIS A 33 16.59 19.36 34.24
CA HIS A 33 15.46 19.97 34.95
C HIS A 33 14.12 19.44 34.37
N PRO A 34 13.04 19.31 35.17
CA PRO A 34 11.78 18.73 34.73
C PRO A 34 10.86 19.80 34.15
N GLY A 35 10.35 19.58 32.93
CA GLY A 35 9.22 20.36 32.41
C GLY A 35 9.21 20.63 30.91
N ALA A 36 8.95 19.61 30.09
CA ALA A 36 8.23 19.77 28.83
C ALA A 36 7.65 18.41 28.44
N ARG A 37 6.42 18.14 28.87
CA ARG A 37 5.61 17.04 28.32
C ARG A 37 5.30 17.36 26.86
N GLY A 38 6.17 16.91 25.96
CA GLY A 38 5.85 16.68 24.56
C GLY A 38 5.40 15.24 24.40
N GLU A 39 4.12 14.98 24.67
CA GLU A 39 3.46 13.74 24.27
C GLU A 39 3.63 13.53 22.75
N PRO A 40 4.00 12.32 22.27
CA PRO A 40 4.09 12.03 20.85
C PRO A 40 2.68 11.91 20.24
N HIS A 41 2.04 13.05 19.97
CA HIS A 41 0.70 13.19 19.40
C HIS A 41 0.57 12.82 17.90
N SER A 42 1.49 12.05 17.32
CA SER A 42 1.38 11.55 15.94
C SER A 42 0.86 10.11 15.85
N ARG A 43 1.00 9.29 16.89
CA ARG A 43 0.66 7.84 16.85
C ARG A 43 -0.82 7.50 16.68
N VAL A 44 -1.73 8.48 16.81
CA VAL A 44 -3.18 8.23 16.93
C VAL A 44 -3.99 8.73 15.72
N ARG A 45 -3.38 9.37 14.71
CA ARG A 45 -4.14 9.98 13.61
C ARG A 45 -4.60 9.00 12.51
N SER A 46 -3.91 7.87 12.30
CA SER A 46 -4.28 6.86 11.28
C SER A 46 -5.39 5.91 11.76
N LEU A 47 -5.22 5.26 12.91
CA LEU A 47 -6.24 4.35 13.46
C LEU A 47 -7.52 5.05 13.91
N GLY A 48 -7.46 6.32 14.33
CA GLY A 48 -8.64 7.10 14.74
C GLY A 48 -9.69 7.28 13.64
N ASN A 49 -9.31 7.07 12.37
CA ASN A 49 -10.21 7.12 11.20
C ASN A 49 -10.68 5.74 10.71
N LEU A 50 -10.17 4.64 11.27
CA LEU A 50 -10.59 3.27 10.96
C LEU A 50 -11.94 3.00 11.62
N ARG A 51 -12.99 3.51 10.99
CA ARG A 51 -14.35 3.13 11.36
C ARG A 51 -14.73 1.85 10.60
N PRO A 52 -15.10 0.76 11.29
CA PRO A 52 -15.44 -0.51 10.65
C PRO A 52 -16.44 -0.38 9.49
N HIS A 53 -17.47 0.46 9.65
CA HIS A 53 -18.49 0.70 8.63
C HIS A 53 -17.94 1.35 7.35
N ARG A 54 -16.92 2.22 7.45
CA ARG A 54 -16.30 2.86 6.27
C ARG A 54 -15.52 1.84 5.47
N ASN A 55 -14.84 0.89 6.14
CA ASN A 55 -14.07 -0.13 5.44
C ASN A 55 -15.02 -1.07 4.68
N CYS A 56 -16.04 -1.57 5.37
CA CYS A 56 -17.03 -2.46 4.77
C CYS A 56 -17.75 -1.82 3.57
N SER A 57 -17.99 -0.50 3.61
CA SER A 57 -18.62 0.21 2.48
C SER A 57 -17.74 0.21 1.23
N ARG A 58 -16.41 0.31 1.39
CA ARG A 58 -15.46 0.31 0.28
C ARG A 58 -15.35 -1.06 -0.35
N LEU A 59 -15.23 -2.11 0.47
CA LEU A 59 -15.29 -3.50 0.01
C LEU A 59 -16.59 -3.75 -0.78
N ARG A 60 -17.75 -3.39 -0.22
CA ARG A 60 -19.05 -3.54 -0.89
C ARG A 60 -19.14 -2.78 -2.21
N GLN A 61 -18.50 -1.62 -2.31
CA GLN A 61 -18.46 -0.87 -3.57
C GLN A 61 -17.74 -1.67 -4.65
N ILE A 62 -16.61 -2.32 -4.32
CA ILE A 62 -15.91 -3.21 -5.25
C ILE A 62 -16.75 -4.45 -5.59
N GLN A 63 -17.34 -5.09 -4.58
CA GLN A 63 -18.22 -6.25 -4.79
C GLN A 63 -19.42 -5.92 -5.68
N SER A 64 -19.98 -4.70 -5.57
CA SER A 64 -21.09 -4.27 -6.41
C SER A 64 -20.72 -4.26 -7.91
N ILE A 65 -19.46 -3.94 -8.24
CA ILE A 65 -18.94 -3.99 -9.61
C ILE A 65 -18.97 -5.41 -10.16
N LEU A 66 -18.84 -6.42 -9.30
CA LEU A 66 -18.87 -7.85 -9.64
C LEU A 66 -20.29 -8.44 -9.69
N THR A 67 -21.31 -7.67 -9.32
CA THR A 67 -22.73 -8.09 -9.38
C THR A 67 -23.53 -7.43 -10.51
N GLN A 68 -22.94 -6.48 -11.23
CA GLN A 68 -23.59 -5.81 -12.35
C GLN A 68 -23.64 -6.74 -13.58
N SER A 69 -24.85 -7.10 -14.03
CA SER A 69 -25.04 -8.05 -15.14
C SER A 69 -24.38 -7.59 -16.44
N SER A 70 -23.20 -8.13 -16.75
CA SER A 70 -22.54 -7.98 -18.04
C SER A 70 -21.87 -9.30 -18.45
N LYS A 71 -21.88 -9.64 -19.75
CA LYS A 71 -21.35 -10.92 -20.25
C LYS A 71 -19.86 -11.12 -19.99
N SER A 72 -19.11 -10.05 -19.73
CA SER A 72 -17.65 -10.03 -19.56
C SER A 72 -17.20 -9.75 -18.12
N GLN A 73 -18.08 -9.91 -17.14
CA GLN A 73 -17.73 -9.66 -15.74
C GLN A 73 -16.77 -10.74 -15.19
N PRO A 74 -15.70 -10.35 -14.49
CA PRO A 74 -14.85 -11.30 -13.80
C PRO A 74 -15.54 -11.86 -12.55
N ASP A 75 -15.15 -13.06 -12.13
CA ASP A 75 -15.64 -13.71 -10.92
C ASP A 75 -15.03 -13.11 -9.65
N GLY A 76 -13.91 -12.39 -9.81
CA GLY A 76 -13.26 -11.66 -8.73
C GLY A 76 -12.27 -10.62 -9.26
N ILE A 77 -11.92 -9.66 -8.42
CA ILE A 77 -10.86 -8.67 -8.68
C ILE A 77 -9.64 -9.04 -7.83
N LEU A 78 -8.54 -9.34 -8.51
CA LEU A 78 -7.27 -9.73 -7.91
C LEU A 78 -6.33 -8.53 -7.83
N CYS A 79 -5.88 -8.23 -6.62
CA CYS A 79 -4.88 -7.24 -6.31
C CYS A 79 -3.63 -7.94 -5.81
N PHE A 80 -2.54 -7.83 -6.57
CA PHE A 80 -1.23 -8.35 -6.24
C PHE A 80 -0.30 -7.16 -6.00
N LEU A 81 0.39 -7.12 -4.86
CA LEU A 81 1.26 -6.02 -4.46
C LEU A 81 2.73 -6.43 -4.50
N GLY A 82 3.63 -5.45 -4.54
CA GLY A 82 5.09 -5.67 -4.54
C GLY A 82 5.66 -6.18 -5.87
N ILE A 83 6.85 -6.76 -5.75
CA ILE A 83 7.73 -7.19 -6.85
C ILE A 83 7.05 -8.19 -7.79
N ASP A 84 6.31 -9.15 -7.23
CA ASP A 84 5.60 -10.20 -7.97
C ASP A 84 4.60 -9.64 -9.00
N SER A 85 4.07 -8.44 -8.73
CA SER A 85 3.15 -7.73 -9.62
C SER A 85 3.85 -6.75 -10.58
N ARG A 86 5.18 -6.64 -10.49
CA ARG A 86 5.99 -5.54 -11.04
C ARG A 86 5.49 -4.16 -10.60
N TYR A 87 5.12 -4.06 -9.32
CA TYR A 87 4.59 -2.83 -8.73
C TYR A 87 3.39 -2.27 -9.52
N ASN A 88 2.36 -3.09 -9.74
CA ASN A 88 1.18 -2.69 -10.49
C ASN A 88 0.45 -1.52 -9.80
N GLU A 89 0.47 -0.35 -10.43
CA GLU A 89 -0.15 0.87 -9.92
C GLU A 89 -1.66 0.75 -9.69
N GLY A 90 -2.38 0.04 -10.55
CA GLY A 90 -3.82 -0.21 -10.35
C GLY A 90 -4.10 -1.06 -9.12
N CYS A 91 -3.27 -2.07 -8.86
CA CYS A 91 -3.33 -2.87 -7.63
C CYS A 91 -3.06 -1.99 -6.41
N ARG A 92 -2.02 -1.16 -6.46
CA ARG A 92 -1.68 -0.22 -5.38
C ARG A 92 -2.80 0.78 -5.09
N GLU A 93 -3.42 1.34 -6.12
CA GLU A 93 -4.59 2.22 -6.00
C GLU A 93 -5.78 1.51 -5.35
N LEU A 94 -6.08 0.28 -5.76
CA LEU A 94 -7.15 -0.52 -5.16
C LEU A 94 -6.86 -0.84 -3.69
N ALA A 95 -5.64 -1.26 -3.37
CA ALA A 95 -5.22 -1.53 -2.00
C ALA A 95 -5.32 -0.28 -1.13
N ASN A 96 -4.86 0.88 -1.62
CA ASN A 96 -5.02 2.16 -0.94
C ASN A 96 -6.48 2.56 -0.75
N TYR A 97 -7.33 2.28 -1.73
CA TYR A 97 -8.75 2.51 -1.57
C TYR A 97 -9.32 1.62 -0.46
N LEU A 98 -9.05 0.32 -0.46
CA LEU A 98 -9.58 -0.61 0.55
C LEU A 98 -9.00 -0.35 1.96
N LEU A 99 -7.73 0.05 2.04
CA LEU A 99 -6.94 0.12 3.28
C LEU A 99 -6.63 1.56 3.70
N PHE A 100 -7.49 2.51 3.31
CA PHE A 100 -7.43 3.92 3.74
C PHE A 100 -6.08 4.62 3.49
N GLY A 101 -5.45 4.33 2.36
CA GLY A 101 -4.19 4.96 1.98
C GLY A 101 -2.98 4.38 2.69
N LEU A 102 -3.06 3.14 3.19
CA LEU A 102 -1.95 2.47 3.89
C LEU A 102 -0.64 2.48 3.09
N TYR A 103 -0.72 2.38 1.76
CA TYR A 103 0.41 2.38 0.83
C TYR A 103 0.70 3.77 0.22
N ASN A 104 0.06 4.84 0.71
CA ASN A 104 0.24 6.23 0.26
C ASN A 104 1.10 7.06 1.23
N GLN A 105 1.96 6.41 2.02
CA GLN A 105 2.92 7.09 2.88
C GLN A 105 3.96 7.81 2.01
N ASN A 106 4.07 9.13 2.14
CA ASN A 106 5.17 9.88 1.50
C ASN A 106 6.50 9.44 2.15
N ASN A 107 7.57 9.31 1.36
CA ASN A 107 8.93 8.92 1.80
C ASN A 107 9.47 9.68 3.02
N ASN A 108 8.92 10.86 3.37
CA ASN A 108 9.34 11.66 4.52
C ASN A 108 8.70 11.24 5.86
N GLU A 109 7.65 10.41 5.87
CA GLU A 109 7.02 9.90 7.09
C GLU A 109 7.61 8.54 7.52
N PHE A 110 8.30 7.86 6.60
CA PHE A 110 9.04 6.61 6.79
C PHE A 110 10.09 6.70 7.90
N GLU A 111 10.96 7.71 7.85
CA GLU A 111 12.01 7.91 8.87
C GLU A 111 11.46 8.22 10.26
N ARG A 112 10.22 8.72 10.36
CA ARG A 112 9.61 9.13 11.64
C ARG A 112 8.78 8.03 12.30
N THR A 113 8.39 7.02 11.54
CA THR A 113 7.46 5.98 11.96
C THR A 113 8.14 4.63 12.16
N GLY A 114 9.35 4.43 11.61
CA GLY A 114 10.13 3.21 11.78
C GLY A 114 9.61 2.03 10.94
N PHE A 115 8.71 2.28 9.99
CA PHE A 115 8.32 1.28 9.00
C PHE A 115 9.41 1.20 7.93
N PRO A 116 9.93 0.03 7.58
CA PRO A 116 10.71 -0.17 6.35
C PRO A 116 9.76 -0.27 5.15
N GLU A 117 10.15 0.33 4.03
CA GLU A 117 9.37 0.41 2.78
C GLU A 117 8.92 -0.96 2.25
N GLU A 118 9.65 -2.00 2.67
CA GLU A 118 9.54 -3.40 2.28
C GLU A 118 8.47 -4.20 3.08
N ILE A 119 7.92 -3.67 4.17
CA ILE A 119 7.03 -4.42 5.10
C ILE A 119 5.56 -4.53 4.63
N LEU A 120 5.21 -4.17 3.39
CA LEU A 120 3.88 -4.46 2.84
C LEU A 120 3.90 -4.97 1.40
N ASP A 121 5.08 -5.27 0.88
CA ASP A 121 5.21 -6.13 -0.28
C ASP A 121 4.88 -7.58 0.17
N ASP A 122 4.39 -8.43 -0.73
CA ASP A 122 3.83 -9.77 -0.44
C ASP A 122 2.44 -9.80 0.20
N VAL A 123 1.52 -9.04 -0.41
CA VAL A 123 0.09 -9.10 -0.09
C VAL A 123 -0.72 -9.39 -1.35
N ILE A 124 -1.64 -10.36 -1.24
CA ILE A 124 -2.58 -10.71 -2.32
C ILE A 124 -3.99 -10.56 -1.77
N ILE A 125 -4.80 -9.71 -2.42
CA ILE A 125 -6.20 -9.51 -2.08
C ILE A 125 -7.06 -9.96 -3.25
N LEU A 126 -7.96 -10.92 -3.02
CA LEU A 126 -8.98 -11.32 -3.99
C LEU A 126 -10.36 -10.95 -3.46
N VAL A 127 -11.00 -9.97 -4.08
CA VAL A 127 -12.38 -9.60 -3.78
C VAL A 127 -13.33 -10.37 -4.70
N LYS A 128 -14.22 -11.17 -4.11
CA LYS A 128 -15.32 -11.88 -4.78
C LYS A 128 -16.67 -11.25 -4.41
N PRO A 129 -17.77 -11.55 -5.11
CA PRO A 129 -19.08 -10.96 -4.82
C PRO A 129 -19.54 -11.08 -3.37
N ASP A 130 -19.22 -12.19 -2.70
CA ASP A 130 -19.69 -12.52 -1.36
C ASP A 130 -18.58 -12.85 -0.36
N SER A 131 -17.32 -12.96 -0.79
CA SER A 131 -16.16 -13.21 0.07
C SER A 131 -14.96 -12.36 -0.30
N VAL A 132 -13.96 -12.35 0.58
CA VAL A 132 -12.66 -11.74 0.30
C VAL A 132 -11.58 -12.66 0.83
N HIS A 133 -10.56 -12.91 0.02
CA HIS A 133 -9.39 -13.67 0.42
C HIS A 133 -8.19 -12.73 0.53
N LEU A 134 -7.38 -12.94 1.56
CA LEU A 134 -6.19 -12.14 1.83
C LEU A 134 -5.04 -13.09 2.16
N TYR A 135 -4.01 -13.10 1.30
CA TYR A 135 -2.70 -13.61 1.68
C TYR A 135 -1.83 -12.48 2.18
N CYS A 136 -1.10 -12.77 3.25
CA CYS A 136 0.01 -11.95 3.73
C CYS A 136 0.98 -12.84 4.50
N ASN A 137 2.25 -12.45 4.54
CA ASN A 137 3.21 -13.07 5.46
C ASN A 137 2.87 -12.72 6.94
N PRO A 138 3.45 -13.43 7.93
CA PRO A 138 3.18 -13.21 9.35
C PRO A 138 3.55 -11.80 9.83
N VAL A 139 4.59 -11.20 9.25
CA VAL A 139 5.03 -9.84 9.58
C VAL A 139 3.93 -8.83 9.25
N ASN A 140 3.32 -8.97 8.07
CA ASN A 140 2.30 -8.07 7.52
C ASN A 140 0.94 -8.26 8.22
N TYR A 141 0.68 -9.45 8.79
CA TYR A 141 -0.59 -9.80 9.42
C TYR A 141 -1.02 -8.78 10.49
N SER A 142 -0.11 -8.43 11.41
CA SER A 142 -0.40 -7.51 12.51
C SER A 142 -0.76 -6.09 12.04
N TYR A 143 -0.20 -5.66 10.90
CA TYR A 143 -0.47 -4.35 10.30
C TYR A 143 -1.77 -4.32 9.51
N LEU A 144 -2.12 -5.41 8.83
CA LEU A 144 -3.33 -5.51 8.01
C LEU A 144 -4.59 -5.73 8.86
N LEU A 145 -4.46 -6.49 9.95
CA LEU A 145 -5.59 -6.92 10.78
C LEU A 145 -6.52 -5.76 11.21
N PRO A 146 -6.03 -4.60 11.70
CA PRO A 146 -6.91 -3.48 12.10
C PRO A 146 -7.79 -2.95 10.96
N TYR A 147 -7.36 -3.11 9.72
CA TYR A 147 -8.09 -2.68 8.54
C TYR A 147 -9.14 -3.71 8.15
N VAL A 148 -8.75 -4.97 8.05
CA VAL A 148 -9.55 -6.01 7.40
C VAL A 148 -10.43 -6.81 8.35
N ALA A 149 -10.22 -6.75 9.67
CA ALA A 149 -10.90 -7.59 10.66
C ALA A 149 -12.45 -7.56 10.61
N TYR A 150 -13.04 -6.51 10.03
CA TYR A 150 -14.49 -6.35 9.92
C TYR A 150 -15.06 -6.72 8.54
N TRP A 151 -14.22 -7.16 7.61
CA TRP A 151 -14.69 -7.66 6.31
C TRP A 151 -15.52 -8.94 6.51
N ARG A 152 -16.70 -8.96 5.90
CA ARG A 152 -17.58 -10.12 5.94
C ARG A 152 -16.99 -11.21 5.04
N ASN A 153 -17.03 -12.47 5.51
CA ASN A 153 -16.53 -13.64 4.78
C ASN A 153 -15.07 -13.47 4.34
N LEU A 154 -14.23 -13.00 5.27
CA LEU A 154 -12.79 -12.88 5.09
C LEU A 154 -12.12 -14.25 5.31
N HIS A 155 -11.30 -14.64 4.35
CA HIS A 155 -10.44 -15.82 4.40
C HIS A 155 -8.97 -15.39 4.40
N PHE A 156 -8.30 -15.59 5.54
CA PHE A 156 -6.87 -15.32 5.67
C PHE A 156 -6.04 -16.54 5.25
N HIS A 157 -5.00 -16.28 4.48
CA HIS A 157 -3.95 -17.22 4.12
C HIS A 157 -2.63 -16.68 4.65
N CYS A 158 -2.16 -17.18 5.78
CA CYS A 158 -0.95 -16.71 6.43
C CYS A 158 -0.30 -17.91 7.12
N LEU A 159 1.01 -18.04 6.94
CA LEU A 159 1.80 -19.01 7.70
C LEU A 159 1.90 -18.59 9.17
N THR A 160 2.39 -19.49 10.01
CA THR A 160 2.94 -19.12 11.31
C THR A 160 4.32 -18.49 11.15
N GLU A 161 4.80 -17.76 12.17
CA GLU A 161 6.15 -17.18 12.16
C GLU A 161 7.23 -18.24 11.92
N ASN A 162 7.10 -19.41 12.57
CA ASN A 162 8.06 -20.51 12.44
C ASN A 162 8.08 -21.15 11.05
N GLU A 163 6.92 -21.31 10.40
CA GLU A 163 6.86 -21.84 9.03
C GLU A 163 7.41 -20.85 7.99
N TYR A 164 7.30 -19.55 8.27
CA TYR A 164 7.78 -18.50 7.39
C TYR A 164 9.31 -18.32 7.42
N GLU A 165 10.02 -18.91 8.39
CA GLU A 165 11.49 -18.91 8.42
C GLU A 165 12.11 -19.72 7.27
N ASP A 166 11.35 -20.67 6.70
CA ASP A 166 11.76 -21.45 5.54
C ASP A 166 11.24 -20.78 4.26
N GLU A 167 12.16 -20.23 3.47
CA GLU A 167 11.86 -19.49 2.24
C GLU A 167 11.16 -20.36 1.19
N GLU A 168 11.53 -21.64 1.06
CA GLU A 168 10.91 -22.55 0.08
C GLU A 168 9.47 -22.85 0.47
N VAL A 169 9.23 -23.10 1.77
CA VAL A 169 7.88 -23.29 2.31
C VAL A 169 7.05 -22.03 2.16
N ALA A 170 7.62 -20.85 2.41
CA ALA A 170 6.95 -19.57 2.27
C ALA A 170 6.49 -19.31 0.82
N GLU A 171 7.37 -19.53 -0.15
CA GLU A 171 7.07 -19.34 -1.58
C GLU A 171 6.05 -20.37 -2.08
N GLU A 172 6.19 -21.64 -1.69
CA GLU A 172 5.20 -22.68 -2.04
C GLU A 172 3.82 -22.37 -1.42
N PHE A 173 3.80 -21.88 -0.19
CA PHE A 173 2.57 -21.48 0.48
C PHE A 173 1.90 -20.27 -0.21
N LYS A 174 2.67 -19.27 -0.65
CA LYS A 174 2.15 -18.12 -1.43
C LYS A 174 1.49 -18.60 -2.73
N ILE A 175 2.13 -19.49 -3.47
CA ILE A 175 1.61 -20.06 -4.73
C ILE A 175 0.35 -20.89 -4.47
N SER A 176 0.37 -21.78 -3.47
CA SER A 176 -0.77 -22.65 -3.15
C SER A 176 -1.97 -21.85 -2.63
N SER A 177 -1.73 -20.82 -1.81
CA SER A 177 -2.74 -19.86 -1.37
C SER A 177 -3.40 -19.18 -2.56
N PHE A 178 -2.61 -18.65 -3.50
CA PHE A 178 -3.15 -18.05 -4.72
C PHE A 178 -4.02 -19.02 -5.53
N VAL A 179 -3.55 -20.26 -5.73
CA VAL A 179 -4.32 -21.29 -6.45
C VAL A 179 -5.64 -21.60 -5.74
N ASP A 180 -5.64 -21.74 -4.42
CA ASP A 180 -6.87 -21.97 -3.64
C ASP A 180 -7.84 -20.79 -3.74
N MET A 181 -7.33 -19.56 -3.68
CA MET A 181 -8.14 -18.35 -3.81
C MET A 181 -8.92 -18.30 -5.13
N VAL A 182 -8.31 -18.70 -6.24
CA VAL A 182 -8.93 -18.59 -7.59
C VAL A 182 -9.61 -19.88 -8.08
N ARG A 183 -9.64 -20.95 -7.27
CA ARG A 183 -10.07 -22.30 -7.71
C ARG A 183 -11.48 -22.38 -8.29
N ASP A 184 -12.37 -21.50 -7.84
CA ASP A 184 -13.79 -21.38 -8.20
C ASP A 184 -14.04 -20.20 -9.15
N CYS A 185 -13.00 -19.55 -9.64
CA CYS A 185 -13.06 -18.49 -10.64
C CYS A 185 -12.71 -19.06 -12.03
N SER A 186 -13.44 -18.62 -13.05
CA SER A 186 -13.09 -18.83 -14.46
C SER A 186 -12.37 -17.60 -15.04
N ARG A 187 -12.73 -16.40 -14.58
CA ARG A 187 -12.20 -15.12 -15.05
C ARG A 187 -11.87 -14.20 -13.89
N ILE A 188 -10.72 -13.54 -13.95
CA ILE A 188 -10.26 -12.61 -12.92
C ILE A 188 -9.99 -11.23 -13.53
N GLY A 189 -10.45 -10.19 -12.84
CA GLY A 189 -10.14 -8.81 -13.15
C GLY A 189 -8.84 -8.40 -12.45
N ILE A 190 -7.86 -7.90 -13.19
CA ILE A 190 -6.66 -7.29 -12.62
C ILE A 190 -6.76 -5.77 -12.81
N PRO A 191 -6.75 -4.97 -11.74
CA PRO A 191 -6.79 -3.52 -11.84
C PRO A 191 -5.63 -2.95 -12.65
N TYR A 192 -5.89 -1.84 -13.32
CA TYR A 192 -4.85 -1.02 -13.93
C TYR A 192 -5.15 0.46 -13.71
N SER A 193 -4.11 1.28 -13.57
CA SER A 193 -4.27 2.72 -13.43
C SER A 193 -4.61 3.33 -14.79
N SER A 194 -5.66 4.15 -14.84
CA SER A 194 -5.97 5.01 -15.98
C SER A 194 -5.86 6.45 -15.53
N GLN A 195 -5.08 7.26 -16.24
CA GLN A 195 -4.91 8.68 -15.90
C GLN A 195 -6.25 9.42 -15.99
N GLY A 196 -6.89 9.70 -14.85
CA GLY A 196 -7.96 10.72 -14.78
C GLY A 196 -9.35 10.33 -14.23
N GLY A 197 -9.47 9.56 -13.14
CA GLY A 197 -10.74 9.51 -12.39
C GLY A 197 -10.84 8.43 -11.30
N LEU A 198 -11.86 8.56 -10.43
CA LEU A 198 -12.19 7.60 -9.35
C LEU A 198 -12.86 6.30 -9.85
N LYS A 199 -12.74 5.97 -11.15
CA LYS A 199 -13.33 4.75 -11.72
C LYS A 199 -12.28 3.65 -11.68
N PHE A 200 -12.65 2.51 -11.11
CA PHE A 200 -11.81 1.31 -11.16
C PHE A 200 -11.87 0.70 -12.54
N HIS A 201 -10.71 0.59 -13.17
CA HIS A 201 -10.54 -0.10 -14.43
C HIS A 201 -9.80 -1.41 -14.19
N TYR A 202 -10.21 -2.47 -14.89
CA TYR A 202 -9.57 -3.78 -14.79
C TYR A 202 -9.56 -4.47 -16.15
N CYS A 203 -8.52 -5.27 -16.38
CA CYS A 203 -8.43 -6.20 -17.51
C CYS A 203 -8.88 -7.57 -17.05
N VAL A 204 -9.65 -8.29 -17.87
CA VAL A 204 -10.17 -9.62 -17.54
C VAL A 204 -9.29 -10.69 -18.14
N TYR A 205 -8.87 -11.64 -17.31
CA TYR A 205 -7.99 -12.75 -17.67
C TYR A 205 -8.69 -14.07 -17.41
N ASP A 206 -8.42 -15.06 -18.26
CA ASP A 206 -8.74 -16.46 -18.00
C ASP A 206 -7.86 -16.99 -16.85
N VAL A 207 -8.47 -17.69 -15.89
CA VAL A 207 -7.77 -18.19 -14.69
C VAL A 207 -6.71 -19.23 -15.04
N GLY A 208 -6.96 -20.11 -15.99
CA GLY A 208 -5.98 -21.13 -16.39
C GLY A 208 -4.69 -20.49 -16.92
N SER A 209 -4.84 -19.48 -17.77
CA SER A 209 -3.70 -18.70 -18.29
C SER A 209 -2.99 -17.89 -17.19
N LEU A 210 -3.77 -17.26 -16.30
CA LEU A 210 -3.23 -16.45 -15.20
C LEU A 210 -2.45 -17.29 -14.19
N VAL A 211 -2.94 -18.47 -13.83
CA VAL A 211 -2.27 -19.40 -12.91
C VAL A 211 -0.93 -19.85 -13.46
N LEU A 212 -0.86 -20.12 -14.76
CA LEU A 212 0.41 -20.49 -15.40
C LEU A 212 1.42 -19.33 -15.35
N GLN A 213 0.99 -18.11 -15.67
CA GLN A 213 1.86 -16.93 -15.63
C GLN A 213 2.35 -16.62 -14.22
N ILE A 214 1.46 -16.61 -13.23
CA ILE A 214 1.83 -16.32 -11.84
C ILE A 214 2.75 -17.40 -11.28
N LYS A 215 2.51 -18.69 -11.57
CA LYS A 215 3.43 -19.76 -11.15
C LYS A 215 4.83 -19.61 -11.74
N ILE A 216 4.95 -19.06 -12.95
CA ILE A 216 6.25 -18.76 -13.55
C ILE A 216 6.88 -17.60 -12.79
N PHE A 217 6.16 -16.49 -12.62
CA PHE A 217 6.68 -15.29 -11.95
C PHE A 217 7.07 -15.52 -10.49
N LEU A 218 6.30 -16.32 -9.74
CA LEU A 218 6.59 -16.62 -8.33
C LEU A 218 7.68 -17.70 -8.13
N LYS A 219 8.15 -18.35 -9.20
CA LYS A 219 9.21 -19.37 -9.11
C LYS A 219 10.54 -18.95 -9.76
N THR A 220 10.60 -17.76 -10.36
CA THR A 220 11.79 -17.21 -11.03
C THR A 220 12.30 -15.99 -10.30
#